data_AF-A0AAU9RL89-F1
#
_entry.id   AF-A0AAU9RL89-F1
#
_cell.length_a   1.000
_cell.length_b   1.000
_cell.length_c   1.000
_cell.angle_alpha   90.00
_cell.angle_beta   90.00
_cell.angle_gamma   90.00
#
_symmetry.space_group_name_H-M   'P 1'
#
loop_
_entity.id
_entity.type
_entity.pdbx_description
1 polymer ?
#
loop_
_entity_poly.entity_id
_entity_poly.type
_entity_poly.pdbx_seq_one_letter_code
_entity_poly.pdbx_strand_id
1 'polypeptide(L)' 'MTKSPETEHPNKAFGWAARDKSGLLSPFNFSRRDNG' A
#
# COMPACT_ATOMS: atom_id res chain seq x y z
N MET A 1 -13.80 9.92 -5.66
CA MET A 1 -12.86 9.00 -6.31
C MET A 1 -11.81 8.63 -5.27
N THR A 2 -11.84 7.40 -4.75
CA THR A 2 -10.84 6.93 -3.77
C THR A 2 -9.50 6.83 -4.48
N LYS A 3 -8.46 7.49 -3.98
CA LYS A 3 -7.11 7.40 -4.56
C LYS A 3 -6.56 6.00 -4.35
N SER A 4 -5.82 5.48 -5.33
CA SER A 4 -5.15 4.19 -5.18
C SER A 4 -4.07 4.29 -4.10
N PRO A 5 -3.90 3.27 -3.24
CA PRO A 5 -2.89 3.29 -2.17
C PRO A 5 -1.45 3.47 -2.68
N GLU A 6 -1.19 3.15 -3.94
CA GLU A 6 0.09 3.38 -4.64
C GLU A 6 0.41 4.85 -4.92
N THR A 7 -0.61 5.71 -4.99
CA THR A 7 -0.48 7.13 -5.41
C THR A 7 -1.06 8.11 -4.39
N GLU A 8 -1.45 7.63 -3.22
CA GLU A 8 -2.01 8.44 -2.14
C GLU A 8 -0.98 9.39 -1.51
N HIS A 9 0.27 8.95 -1.43
CA HIS A 9 1.37 9.65 -0.79
C HIS A 9 2.61 9.76 -1.71
N PRO A 10 3.55 10.70 -1.44
CA PRO A 10 4.69 10.94 -2.34
C PRO A 10 5.69 9.78 -2.38
N ASN A 11 5.87 9.05 -1.27
CA ASN A 11 6.90 8.02 -1.18
C ASN A 11 6.35 6.66 -1.59
N LYS A 12 6.72 6.17 -2.78
CA LYS A 12 6.37 4.82 -3.24
C LYS A 12 7.03 3.76 -2.36
N ALA A 13 6.26 2.74 -2.00
CA ALA A 13 6.70 1.64 -1.15
C ALA A 13 6.16 0.30 -1.68
N PHE A 14 6.88 -0.76 -1.34
CA PHE A 14 6.51 -2.13 -1.67
C PHE A 14 6.53 -2.98 -0.40
N GLY A 15 5.62 -3.95 -0.32
CA GLY A 15 5.53 -4.86 0.80
C GLY A 15 4.57 -6.00 0.54
N TRP A 16 4.13 -6.63 1.62
CA TRP A 16 3.20 -7.75 1.58
C TRP A 16 1.94 -7.38 2.36
N ALA A 17 0.78 -7.65 1.78
CA ALA A 17 -0.51 -7.39 2.40
C ALA A 17 -1.47 -8.56 2.19
N ALA A 18 -2.30 -8.82 3.20
CA ALA A 18 -3.44 -9.71 3.07
C ALA A 18 -4.56 -8.96 2.32
N ARG A 19 -5.10 -9.57 1.26
CA ARG A 19 -6.19 -9.00 0.46
C ARG A 19 -7.57 -9.37 0.98
N ASP A 20 -7.63 -10.34 1.89
CA ASP A 20 -8.84 -10.86 2.48
C ASP A 20 -8.57 -11.42 3.89
N LYS A 21 -9.63 -11.90 4.56
CA LYS A 21 -9.59 -12.39 5.94
C LYS A 21 -8.88 -13.74 6.13
N SER A 22 -8.46 -14.41 5.06
CA SER A 22 -7.64 -15.64 5.14
C SER A 22 -6.25 -15.38 5.71
N GLY A 23 -5.76 -14.14 5.62
CA GLY A 23 -4.42 -13.77 6.05
C GLY A 23 -3.32 -14.19 5.06
N LEU A 24 -3.65 -14.67 3.87
CA LEU A 24 -2.66 -14.97 2.84
C LEU A 24 -2.00 -13.68 2.35
N LEU A 25 -0.71 -13.56 2.62
CA LEU A 25 0.08 -12.41 2.20
C LEU A 25 0.44 -12.52 0.73
N SER A 26 0.28 -11.42 0.01
CA SER A 26 0.67 -11.27 -1.39
C SER A 26 1.43 -9.97 -1.61
N PRO A 27 2.30 -9.90 -2.64
CA PRO A 27 2.95 -8.66 -3.04
C PRO A 27 1.96 -7.51 -3.22
N PHE A 28 2.31 -6.35 -2.67
CA PHE A 28 1.47 -5.16 -2.66
C PHE A 28 2.31 -3.88 -2.75
N ASN A 29 1.98 -3.03 -3.73
CA ASN A 29 2.53 -1.69 -3.85
C ASN A 29 1.61 -0.72 -3.11
N PHE A 30 2.22 0.25 -2.42
CA PHE A 30 1.52 1.31 -1.73
C PHE A 30 2.42 2.55 -1.64
N SER A 31 1.96 3.58 -0.95
CA SER A 31 2.74 4.79 -0.73
C SER A 31 2.72 5.17 0.75
N ARG A 32 3.73 5.93 1.19
CA ARG A 32 3.87 6.43 2.57
C ARG A 32 3.95 7.94 2.55
N ARG A 33 3.41 8.57 3.61
CA ARG A 33 3.54 10.02 3.82
C ARG A 33 5.00 10.46 3.87
N ASP A 34 5.21 11.75 3.67
CA ASP A 34 6.52 12.35 3.89
C ASP A 34 6.89 12.32 5.38
N ASN A 35 8.18 12.18 5.68
CA ASN A 35 8.64 12.05 7.06
C ASN A 35 8.78 13.40 7.78
N GLY A 36 8.68 14.53 7.06
CA GLY A 36 8.77 15.88 7.64
C GLY A 36 10.19 16.27 8.01
#